data_AF-A0A0G1HTT8-F1
#
_entry.id   AF-A0A0G1HTT8-F1
#
_cell.length_a   1.000
_cell.length_b   1.000
_cell.length_c   1.000
_cell.angle_alpha   90.00
_cell.angle_beta   90.00
_cell.angle_gamma   90.00
#
_symmetry.space_group_name_H-M   'P 1'
#
loop_
_entity.id
_entity.type
_entity.pdbx_description
1 polymer ?
#
loop_
_entity_poly.entity_id
_entity_poly.type
_entity_poly.pdbx_seq_one_letter_code
_entity_poly.pdbx_strand_id
1 'polypeptide(L)'
;MLIGIDIAFWKRLHYDNLFTLAFELLLAGGWLFVFYNVWPHIKDAWINWRQEFFAAENPSVLLEIRLPQKNKRPIEAIEQLFAEIHALRRDQTWWETLWKGQYILKVAFEIVSIEGQIRFF
;
A
#
# COMPACT_ATOMS: atom_id res chain seq x y z
N MET A 1 42.38 -4.07 5.81
CA MET A 1 41.72 -5.39 5.77
C MET A 1 41.41 -5.70 4.31
N LEU A 2 42.25 -6.49 3.64
CA LEU A 2 42.02 -6.87 2.24
C LEU A 2 40.99 -8.01 2.23
N ILE A 3 39.81 -7.77 1.67
CA ILE A 3 38.83 -8.83 1.41
C ILE A 3 39.36 -9.61 0.21
N GLY A 4 40.11 -10.68 0.46
CA GLY A 4 40.53 -11.63 -0.57
C GLY A 4 39.37 -12.56 -0.91
N ILE A 5 39.02 -12.66 -2.20
CA ILE A 5 38.05 -13.66 -2.66
C ILE A 5 38.73 -15.03 -2.60
N ASP A 6 38.24 -15.92 -1.74
CA ASP A 6 38.75 -17.29 -1.68
C ASP A 6 38.28 -18.08 -2.91
N ILE A 7 39.21 -18.32 -3.84
CA ILE A 7 38.97 -19.06 -5.08
C ILE A 7 38.81 -20.57 -4.80
N ALA A 8 39.30 -21.07 -3.65
CA ALA A 8 39.19 -22.49 -3.30
C ALA A 8 37.74 -22.90 -3.02
N PHE A 9 36.93 -21.98 -2.47
CA PHE A 9 35.50 -22.19 -2.24
C PHE A 9 34.77 -22.55 -3.54
N TRP A 10 34.97 -21.75 -4.60
CA TRP A 10 34.29 -21.95 -5.89
C TRP A 10 34.67 -23.27 -6.57
N LYS A 11 35.90 -23.74 -6.36
CA LYS A 11 36.36 -25.03 -6.91
C LYS A 11 35.79 -26.23 -6.16
N ARG A 12 35.28 -26.04 -4.94
CA ARG A 12 34.71 -27.10 -4.09
C ARG A 12 33.21 -27.31 -4.34
N LEU A 13 32.56 -26.40 -5.06
CA LEU A 13 31.13 -26.51 -5.36
C LEU A 13 30.83 -27.71 -6.26
N HIS A 14 29.74 -28.39 -5.94
CA HIS A 14 29.30 -29.59 -6.67
C HIS A 14 28.45 -29.18 -7.88
N TYR A 15 29.09 -29.04 -9.05
CA TYR A 15 28.45 -28.64 -10.31
C TYR A 15 27.69 -29.76 -11.04
N ASP A 16 27.85 -31.00 -10.57
CA ASP A 16 27.24 -32.22 -11.11
C ASP A 16 25.74 -32.33 -10.78
N ASN A 17 25.27 -31.69 -9.70
CA ASN A 17 23.87 -31.70 -9.30
C ASN A 17 23.36 -30.30 -8.96
N LEU A 18 22.33 -29.85 -9.69
CA LEU A 18 21.72 -28.53 -9.51
C LEU A 18 21.21 -28.29 -8.08
N PHE A 19 20.59 -29.29 -7.44
CA PHE A 19 20.03 -29.13 -6.10
C PHE A 19 21.11 -29.00 -5.04
N THR A 20 22.18 -29.80 -5.14
CA THR A 20 23.33 -29.71 -4.26
C THR A 20 24.03 -28.36 -4.41
N LEU A 21 24.27 -27.93 -5.64
CA LEU A 21 24.85 -26.61 -5.94
C LEU A 21 24.01 -25.47 -5.35
N ALA A 22 22.70 -25.51 -5.58
CA ALA A 22 21.78 -24.48 -5.08
C ALA A 22 21.78 -24.42 -3.55
N PHE A 23 21.83 -25.56 -2.87
CA PHE A 23 21.90 -25.62 -1.41
C PHE A 23 23.24 -25.10 -0.86
N GLU A 24 24.36 -25.46 -1.49
CA GLU A 24 25.69 -24.93 -1.13
C GLU A 24 25.77 -23.41 -1.31
N LEU A 25 25.25 -22.89 -2.42
CA LEU A 25 25.15 -21.45 -2.67
C LEU A 25 24.23 -20.75 -1.68
N LEU A 26 23.11 -21.37 -1.31
CA LEU A 26 22.19 -20.86 -0.29
C LEU A 26 22.90 -20.71 1.06
N LEU A 27 23.62 -21.74 1.52
CA LEU A 27 24.37 -21.73 2.77
C LEU A 27 25.55 -20.74 2.75
N ALA A 28 26.22 -20.60 1.61
CA ALA A 28 27.37 -19.71 1.46
C ALA A 28 27.02 -18.22 1.45
N GLY A 29 25.73 -17.86 1.27
CA GLY A 29 25.28 -16.47 1.27
C GLY A 29 24.04 -16.20 0.43
N GLY A 30 23.57 -17.17 -0.36
CA GLY A 30 22.34 -17.06 -1.15
C GLY A 30 21.09 -16.80 -0.29
N TRP A 31 21.13 -17.10 1.01
CA TRP A 31 20.05 -16.74 1.94
C TRP A 31 19.78 -15.23 2.00
N LEU A 32 20.78 -14.37 1.78
CA LEU A 32 20.59 -12.91 1.68
C LEU A 32 19.75 -12.53 0.46
N PHE A 33 20.02 -13.18 -0.69
CA PHE A 33 19.25 -12.98 -1.91
C PHE A 33 17.80 -13.44 -1.73
N VAL A 34 17.61 -14.62 -1.13
CA VAL A 34 16.27 -15.13 -0.80
C VAL A 34 15.55 -14.17 0.15
N PHE A 35 16.19 -13.75 1.24
CA PHE A 35 15.60 -12.84 2.20
C PHE A 35 15.22 -11.49 1.55
N TYR A 36 16.10 -10.92 0.74
CA TYR A 36 15.83 -9.66 0.03
C TYR A 36 14.60 -9.75 -0.89
N ASN A 37 14.41 -10.88 -1.58
CA ASN A 37 13.26 -11.09 -2.46
C ASN A 37 11.97 -11.40 -1.69
N VAL A 38 12.05 -12.16 -0.60
CA VAL A 38 10.87 -12.62 0.15
C VAL A 38 10.37 -11.58 1.15
N TRP A 39 11.27 -10.78 1.72
CA TRP A 39 10.94 -9.80 2.76
C TRP A 39 9.85 -8.79 2.37
N PRO A 40 9.86 -8.19 1.16
CA PRO A 40 8.77 -7.31 0.71
C PRO A 40 7.41 -7.98 0.76
N HIS A 41 7.32 -9.24 0.31
CA HIS A 41 6.06 -9.98 0.30
C HIS A 41 5.54 -10.28 1.71
N ILE A 42 6.43 -10.64 2.64
CA ILE A 42 6.06 -10.85 4.05
C ILE A 42 5.56 -9.54 4.66
N LYS A 43 6.27 -8.44 4.40
CA LYS A 43 5.90 -7.11 4.88
C LYS A 43 4.54 -6.67 4.33
N ASP A 44 4.30 -6.86 3.04
CA ASP A 44 3.03 -6.48 2.40
C ASP A 44 1.87 -7.33 2.91
N ALA A 45 2.07 -8.64 3.07
CA ALA A 45 1.07 -9.54 3.66
C ALA A 45 0.72 -9.11 5.10
N TRP A 46 1.73 -8.74 5.90
CA TRP A 46 1.52 -8.21 7.24
C TRP A 46 0.71 -6.91 7.21
N ILE A 47 1.09 -5.95 6.36
CA ILE A 47 0.37 -4.67 6.25
C ILE A 47 -1.07 -4.90 5.81
N ASN A 48 -1.31 -5.74 4.80
CA ASN A 48 -2.65 -6.06 4.31
C ASN A 48 -3.54 -6.62 5.42
N TRP A 49 -3.02 -7.59 6.19
CA TRP A 49 -3.73 -8.14 7.34
C TRP A 49 -4.07 -7.07 8.39
N ARG A 50 -3.16 -6.12 8.66
CA ARG A 50 -3.46 -4.99 9.56
C ARG A 50 -4.49 -4.03 8.96
N GLN A 51 -4.43 -3.78 7.66
CA GLN A 51 -5.37 -2.90 6.95
C GLN A 51 -6.79 -3.47 6.95
N GLU A 52 -6.98 -4.79 6.95
CA GLU A 52 -8.30 -5.42 7.06
C GLU A 52 -9.02 -5.03 8.36
N PHE A 53 -8.31 -5.01 9.50
CA PHE A 53 -8.88 -4.54 10.77
C PHE A 53 -9.23 -3.06 10.72
N PHE A 54 -8.34 -2.24 10.15
CA PHE A 54 -8.60 -0.81 10.02
C PHE A 54 -9.80 -0.52 9.10
N ALA A 55 -9.95 -1.28 8.01
CA ALA A 55 -11.09 -1.18 7.11
C ALA A 55 -12.40 -1.64 7.79
N ALA A 56 -12.34 -2.66 8.65
CA ALA A 56 -13.50 -3.10 9.43
C ALA A 56 -13.96 -2.03 10.45
N GLU A 57 -13.03 -1.28 11.04
CA GLU A 57 -13.34 -0.16 11.93
C GLU A 57 -13.87 1.08 11.20
N ASN A 58 -13.52 1.25 9.91
CA ASN A 58 -13.84 2.43 9.11
C ASN A 58 -14.67 2.05 7.86
N PRO A 59 -15.96 1.71 8.02
CA PRO A 59 -16.81 1.33 6.90
C PRO A 59 -16.98 2.49 5.91
N SER A 60 -16.99 2.16 4.62
CA SER A 60 -17.33 3.13 3.58
C SER A 60 -18.82 3.49 3.68
N VAL A 61 -19.09 4.80 3.76
CA VAL A 61 -20.45 5.34 3.79
C VAL A 61 -20.73 6.12 2.51
N LEU A 62 -21.97 6.03 2.02
CA LEU A 62 -22.44 6.80 0.88
C LEU A 62 -23.08 8.10 1.38
N LEU A 63 -22.64 9.25 0.87
CA LEU A 63 -23.13 10.56 1.28
C LEU A 63 -23.79 11.30 0.11
N GLU A 64 -25.08 11.56 0.17
CA GLU A 64 -25.75 12.40 -0.84
C GLU A 64 -25.48 13.89 -0.57
N ILE A 65 -24.84 14.58 -1.51
CA ILE A 65 -24.60 16.02 -1.45
C ILE A 65 -25.80 16.76 -2.08
N ARG A 66 -26.64 17.37 -1.23
CA ARG A 66 -27.77 18.21 -1.69
C ARG A 66 -27.40 19.69 -1.71
N LEU A 67 -27.46 20.29 -2.89
CA LEU A 67 -27.30 21.74 -3.05
C LEU A 67 -28.63 22.45 -2.71
N PRO A 68 -28.62 23.46 -1.82
CA PRO A 68 -29.82 24.23 -1.51
C PRO A 68 -30.22 25.08 -2.73
N GLN A 69 -31.46 24.90 -3.19
CA GLN A 69 -31.99 25.53 -4.42
C GLN A 69 -31.98 27.07 -4.41
N LYS A 70 -31.89 27.70 -3.23
CA LYS A 70 -32.02 29.15 -3.07
C LYS A 70 -30.75 29.96 -3.37
N ASN A 71 -29.57 29.33 -3.33
CA ASN A 71 -28.31 30.05 -3.51
C ASN A 71 -27.60 29.57 -4.77
N LYS A 72 -27.41 30.48 -5.75
CA LYS A 72 -26.40 30.31 -6.79
C LYS A 72 -25.04 30.30 -6.10
N ARG A 73 -24.48 29.11 -5.87
CA ARG A 73 -23.11 28.98 -5.35
C ARG A 73 -22.15 29.27 -6.51
N PRO A 74 -21.15 30.14 -6.31
CA PRO A 74 -20.10 30.32 -7.32
C PRO A 74 -19.30 29.01 -7.46
N ILE A 75 -18.69 28.82 -8.63
CA ILE A 75 -17.80 27.68 -8.90
C ILE A 75 -16.68 27.62 -7.85
N GLU A 76 -16.20 28.77 -7.39
CA GLU A 76 -15.22 28.94 -6.32
C GLU A 76 -15.59 28.19 -5.02
N ALA A 77 -16.87 28.16 -4.65
CA ALA A 77 -17.32 27.47 -3.44
C ALA A 77 -17.24 25.94 -3.57
N ILE A 78 -17.37 25.42 -4.79
CA ILE A 78 -17.23 23.99 -5.08
C ILE A 78 -15.74 23.60 -5.09
N GLU A 79 -14.89 24.44 -5.68
CA GLU A 79 -13.45 24.25 -5.65
C GLU A 79 -12.90 24.24 -4.22
N GLN A 80 -13.36 25.18 -3.37
CA GLN A 80 -12.99 25.21 -1.97
C GLN A 80 -13.46 23.95 -1.22
N LEU A 81 -14.67 23.45 -1.49
CA LEU A 81 -15.15 22.20 -0.90
C LEU A 81 -14.23 21.02 -1.24
N PHE A 82 -13.83 20.87 -2.51
CA PHE A 82 -12.91 19.81 -2.91
C PHE A 82 -11.52 19.99 -2.31
N ALA A 83 -11.04 21.24 -2.18
CA ALA A 83 -9.77 21.54 -1.52
C ALA A 83 -9.80 21.12 -0.04
N GLU A 84 -10.89 21.41 0.67
CA GLU A 84 -11.08 21.01 2.07
C GLU A 84 -11.14 19.49 2.23
N ILE A 85 -11.88 18.79 1.36
CA ILE A 85 -11.97 17.32 1.39
C ILE A 85 -10.60 16.68 1.12
N HIS A 86 -9.86 17.20 0.13
CA HIS A 86 -8.50 16.72 -0.15
C HIS A 86 -7.52 17.03 1.00
N ALA A 87 -7.71 18.15 1.70
CA ALA A 87 -6.91 18.55 2.85
C ALA A 87 -7.15 17.71 4.11
N LEU A 88 -8.22 16.91 4.18
CA LEU A 88 -8.44 15.93 5.26
C LEU A 88 -7.37 14.83 5.28
N ARG A 89 -6.53 14.74 4.24
CA ARG A 89 -5.40 13.82 4.19
C ARG A 89 -4.37 14.20 5.23
N ARG A 90 -4.08 13.27 6.13
CA ARG A 90 -3.04 13.38 7.14
C ARG A 90 -1.86 12.47 6.80
N ASP A 91 -0.64 12.97 7.03
CA ASP A 91 0.57 12.16 6.95
C ASP A 91 0.61 11.10 8.05
N GLN A 92 1.01 9.89 7.64
CA GLN A 92 1.01 8.73 8.51
C GLN A 92 2.42 8.42 8.96
N THR A 93 2.59 8.12 10.24
CA THR A 93 3.85 7.63 10.76
C THR A 93 4.05 6.15 10.40
N TRP A 94 5.31 5.72 10.33
CA TRP A 94 5.65 4.31 10.07
C TRP A 94 4.97 3.34 11.05
N TRP A 95 4.77 3.77 12.30
CA TRP A 95 4.07 3.00 13.33
C TRP A 95 2.57 2.84 13.01
N GLU A 96 1.91 3.91 12.59
CA GLU A 96 0.50 3.87 12.18
C GLU A 96 0.29 2.97 10.96
N THR A 97 1.17 3.04 9.96
CA THR A 97 1.08 2.18 8.77
C THR A 97 1.36 0.71 9.09
N LEU A 98 2.45 0.40 9.82
CA LEU A 98 2.88 -0.99 10.05
C LEU A 98 2.08 -1.69 11.15
N TRP A 99 1.71 -0.99 12.23
CA TRP A 99 1.07 -1.61 13.39
C TRP A 99 -0.41 -1.33 13.48
N LYS A 100 -0.88 -0.15 13.10
CA LYS A 100 -2.33 0.12 13.06
C LYS A 100 -2.96 -0.29 11.73
N GLY A 101 -2.16 -0.54 10.68
CA GLY A 101 -2.69 -0.77 9.33
C GLY A 101 -3.43 0.45 8.78
N GLN A 102 -3.14 1.63 9.32
CA GLN A 102 -3.86 2.84 8.94
C GLN A 102 -3.45 3.22 7.52
N TYR A 103 -4.43 3.59 6.69
CA TYR A 103 -4.21 4.15 5.36
C TYR A 103 -5.08 5.39 5.15
N ILE A 104 -4.75 6.19 4.14
CA ILE A 104 -5.52 7.38 3.78
C ILE A 104 -6.86 6.93 3.19
N LEU A 105 -7.96 7.33 3.83
CA LEU A 105 -9.30 7.03 3.35
C LEU A 105 -9.50 7.64 1.96
N LYS A 106 -10.05 6.83 1.07
CA LYS A 106 -10.35 7.24 -0.30
C LYS A 106 -11.78 7.80 -0.33
N VAL A 107 -11.93 8.95 -0.97
CA VAL A 107 -13.24 9.54 -1.27
C VAL A 107 -13.45 9.41 -2.78
N ALA A 108 -14.64 8.95 -3.16
CA ALA A 108 -15.08 8.89 -4.55
C ALA A 108 -16.32 9.76 -4.69
N PHE A 109 -16.45 10.42 -5.84
CA PHE A 109 -17.62 11.24 -6.16
C PHE A 109 -18.29 10.71 -7.42
N GLU A 110 -19.61 10.60 -7.38
CA GLU A 110 -20.41 10.11 -8.49
C GLU A 110 -21.59 11.04 -8.78
N ILE A 111 -21.87 11.25 -10.06
CA ILE A 111 -23.05 11.98 -10.52
C ILE A 111 -24.01 10.97 -11.11
N VAL A 112 -25.18 10.83 -10.49
CA VAL A 112 -26.19 9.85 -10.90
C VAL A 112 -27.52 10.56 -11.18
N SER A 113 -28.19 10.18 -12.26
CA SER A 113 -29.58 10.59 -12.50
C SER A 113 -30.51 9.50 -11.98
N ILE A 114 -31.24 9.78 -10.89
CA ILE A 114 -32.23 8.87 -10.31
C ILE A 114 -33.61 9.50 -10.54
N GLU A 115 -34.49 8.80 -11.26
CA GLU A 115 -35.86 9.28 -11.56
C GLU A 115 -35.91 10.66 -12.24
N GLY A 116 -34.91 10.94 -13.10
CA GLY A 116 -34.80 12.22 -13.81
C GLY A 116 -34.23 13.36 -12.95
N GLN A 117 -33.85 13.10 -11.70
CA GLN A 117 -33.17 14.07 -10.84
C GLN A 117 -31.68 13.76 -10.77
N ILE A 118 -30.85 14.77 -11.08
CA ILE A 118 -29.40 14.69 -10.93
C ILE A 118 -29.07 14.77 -9.43
N ARG A 119 -28.35 13.77 -8.95
CA ARG A 119 -27.84 13.67 -7.57
C ARG A 119 -26.33 13.51 -7.60
N PHE A 120 -25.69 14.02 -6.56
CA PHE A 120 -24.25 13.92 -6.34
C PHE A 120 -24.03 13.06 -5.10
N PHE A 121 -23.21 12.03 -5.25
CA PHE A 121 -22.79 11.12 -4.20
C PHE A 121 -21.28 11.19 -4.00
#